data_AF-A0A838TFK1-F1
#
_entry.id   AF-A0A838TFK1-F1
#
_cell.length_a   1.000
_cell.length_b   1.000
_cell.length_c   1.000
_cell.angle_alpha   90.00
_cell.angle_beta   90.00
_cell.angle_gamma   90.00
#
_symmetry.space_group_name_H-M   'P 1'
#
loop_
_entity.id
_entity.type
_entity.pdbx_description
1 polymer ?
#
loop_
_entity_poly.entity_id
_entity_poly.type
_entity_poly.pdbx_seq_one_letter_code
_entity_poly.pdbx_strand_id
1 'polypeptide(L)' 'MEKRGRDLVIEASLERVRRVALSMKKPEDMLEVCTVISNELTTLGVKEIRNIQTAIFDEIKGTYFNYELYSKHNKTIIT' A
#
# COMPACT_ATOMS: atom_id res chain seq x y z
N MET A 1 -3.01 -29.67 2.55
CA MET A 1 -3.91 -28.83 1.72
C MET A 1 -3.93 -27.38 2.21
N GLU A 2 -3.68 -27.11 3.50
CA GLU A 2 -3.75 -25.77 4.09
C GLU A 2 -2.67 -24.78 3.60
N LYS A 3 -1.42 -25.23 3.37
CA LYS A 3 -0.35 -24.35 2.83
C LYS A 3 -0.72 -23.75 1.47
N ARG A 4 -1.29 -24.56 0.57
CA ARG A 4 -1.77 -24.09 -0.74
C ARG A 4 -2.87 -23.03 -0.60
N GLY A 5 -3.75 -23.16 0.40
CA GLY A 5 -4.81 -22.18 0.64
C GLY A 5 -4.25 -20.81 1.05
N ARG A 6 -3.27 -20.79 1.95
CA ARG A 6 -2.64 -19.54 2.41
C ARG A 6 -1.81 -18.87 1.31
N ASP A 7 -1.01 -19.63 0.55
CA ASP A 7 -0.20 -19.09 -0.54
C ASP A 7 -1.09 -18.49 -1.64
N LEU A 8 -2.22 -19.13 -1.96
CA LEU A 8 -3.21 -18.58 -2.90
C LEU A 8 -3.83 -17.28 -2.41
N VAL A 9 -4.09 -17.12 -1.11
CA VAL A 9 -4.62 -15.87 -0.55
C VAL A 9 -3.56 -14.76 -0.64
N ILE A 10 -2.29 -15.07 -0.37
CA ILE A 10 -1.17 -14.12 -0.51
C ILE A 10 -1.04 -13.66 -1.96
N GLU A 11 -1.04 -14.58 -2.92
CA GLU A 11 -0.98 -14.24 -4.35
C GLU A 11 -2.19 -13.40 -4.80
N ALA A 12 -3.39 -13.74 -4.34
CA ALA A 12 -4.58 -12.96 -4.66
C ALA A 12 -4.51 -11.53 -4.08
N SER A 13 -4.00 -11.37 -2.85
CA SER A 13 -3.76 -10.06 -2.23
C SER A 13 -2.70 -9.26 -2.99
N LEU A 14 -1.61 -9.91 -3.39
CA LEU A 14 -0.54 -9.29 -4.19
C LEU A 14 -1.08 -8.80 -5.54
N GLU A 15 -1.88 -9.60 -6.23
CA GLU A 15 -2.47 -9.24 -7.52
C GLU A 15 -3.45 -8.06 -7.40
N ARG A 16 -4.19 -7.94 -6.30
CA ARG A 16 -5.03 -6.77 -6.03
C ARG A 16 -4.20 -5.48 -5.88
N VAL A 17 -3.11 -5.52 -5.11
CA VAL A 17 -2.18 -4.39 -5.00
C VAL A 17 -1.58 -4.05 -6.36
N ARG A 18 -1.12 -5.05 -7.13
CA ARG A 18 -0.52 -4.88 -8.45
C ARG A 18 -1.47 -4.21 -9.42
N ARG A 19 -2.74 -4.65 -9.47
CA ARG A 19 -3.76 -4.08 -10.35
C ARG A 19 -3.95 -2.59 -10.10
N VAL A 20 -4.04 -2.18 -8.84
CA VAL A 20 -4.27 -0.77 -8.47
C VAL A 20 -3.03 0.07 -8.78
N ALA A 21 -1.83 -0.43 -8.46
CA ALA A 21 -0.58 0.22 -8.83
C ALA A 21 -0.43 0.43 -10.35
N LEU A 22 -0.79 -0.57 -11.16
CA LEU A 22 -0.76 -0.45 -12.63
C LEU A 22 -1.86 0.46 -13.20
N SER A 23 -2.92 0.70 -12.44
CA SER A 23 -4.02 1.58 -12.85
C SER A 23 -3.75 3.07 -12.60
N MET A 24 -2.71 3.40 -11.83
CA MET A 24 -2.34 4.77 -11.51
C MET A 24 -2.17 5.63 -12.77
N LYS A 25 -2.71 6.85 -12.71
CA LYS A 25 -2.65 7.87 -13.78
C LYS A 25 -1.90 9.11 -13.35
N LYS A 26 -1.90 9.41 -12.05
CA LYS A 26 -1.26 10.59 -11.48
C LYS A 26 -0.62 10.26 -10.13
N PRO A 27 0.36 11.06 -9.65
CA PRO A 27 1.11 10.74 -8.44
C PRO A 27 0.23 10.58 -7.20
N GLU A 28 -0.89 11.32 -7.10
CA GLU A 28 -1.81 11.26 -5.96
C GLU A 28 -2.50 9.89 -5.82
N ASP A 29 -2.56 9.10 -6.90
CA ASP A 29 -3.14 7.75 -6.89
C ASP A 29 -2.32 6.77 -6.03
N MET A 30 -1.07 7.12 -5.67
CA MET A 30 -0.28 6.35 -4.70
C MET A 30 -1.00 6.19 -3.35
N LEU A 31 -1.85 7.14 -2.95
CA LEU A 31 -2.63 7.02 -1.71
C LEU A 31 -3.64 5.88 -1.76
N GLU A 32 -4.21 5.60 -2.95
CA GLU A 32 -5.08 4.46 -3.18
C GLU A 32 -4.28 3.15 -3.07
N VAL A 33 -3.06 3.12 -3.63
CA VAL A 33 -2.15 1.98 -3.49
C VAL A 33 -1.84 1.71 -2.02
N CYS A 34 -1.50 2.74 -1.23
CA CYS A 34 -1.27 2.59 0.21
C CYS A 34 -2.51 2.06 0.95
N THR A 35 -3.70 2.50 0.54
CA THR A 35 -4.99 2.03 1.10
C THR A 35 -5.21 0.56 0.84
N VAL A 36 -5.00 0.12 -0.41
CA VAL A 36 -5.15 -1.28 -0.78
C VAL A 36 -4.12 -2.13 -0.07
N ILE A 37 -2.86 -1.71 0.03
CA ILE A 37 -1.83 -2.40 0.81
C ILE A 37 -2.28 -2.59 2.27
N SER A 38 -2.78 -1.54 2.92
CA SER A 38 -3.26 -1.61 4.31
C SER A 38 -4.39 -2.65 4.46
N ASN A 39 -5.34 -2.67 3.53
CA ASN A 39 -6.47 -3.60 3.55
C ASN A 39 -6.04 -5.05 3.30
N GLU A 40 -5.13 -5.26 2.34
CA GLU A 40 -4.61 -6.58 2.02
C GLU A 40 -3.76 -7.16 3.15
N LEU A 41 -2.90 -6.36 3.77
CA LEU A 41 -2.13 -6.78 4.94
C LEU A 41 -3.06 -7.15 6.11
N THR A 42 -4.13 -6.38 6.32
CA THR A 42 -5.16 -6.70 7.32
C THR A 42 -5.83 -8.04 7.03
N THR A 43 -6.16 -8.31 5.76
CA THR A 43 -6.73 -9.59 5.31
C THR A 43 -5.78 -10.77 5.54
N LEU A 44 -4.48 -10.54 5.39
CA LEU A 44 -3.42 -11.52 5.68
C LEU A 44 -3.14 -11.70 7.17
N GLY A 45 -3.85 -11.00 8.05
CA GLY A 45 -3.74 -11.12 9.50
C GLY A 45 -2.70 -10.19 10.13
N VAL A 46 -2.14 -9.25 9.39
CA VAL A 46 -1.30 -8.18 9.95
C VAL A 46 -2.21 -7.16 10.63
N LYS A 47 -2.17 -7.14 11.95
CA LYS A 47 -3.02 -6.28 12.78
C LYS A 47 -2.26 -5.05 13.23
N GLU A 48 -3.02 -4.03 13.66
CA GLU A 48 -2.49 -2.83 14.32
C GLU A 48 -1.49 -2.01 13.49
N ILE A 49 -1.62 -2.04 12.16
CA ILE A 49 -0.87 -1.17 11.27
C ILE A 49 -1.12 0.28 11.67
N ARG A 50 -0.05 1.01 12.00
CA ARG A 50 -0.13 2.43 12.38
C ARG A 50 -0.34 3.30 11.15
N ASN A 51 0.49 3.09 10.14
CA ASN A 51 0.52 3.80 8.88
C ASN A 51 1.19 2.94 7.80
N ILE A 52 0.87 3.24 6.55
CA ILE A 52 1.57 2.75 5.36
C ILE A 52 2.18 3.96 4.66
N GLN A 53 3.46 3.86 4.28
CA GLN A 53 4.19 4.95 3.65
C GLN A 53 4.87 4.47 2.36
N THR A 54 4.86 5.32 1.33
CA THR A 54 5.74 5.17 0.16
C THR A 54 6.58 6.43 0.03
N ALA A 55 7.88 6.28 0.24
CA ALA A 55 8.85 7.36 0.13
C ALA A 55 9.60 7.29 -1.20
N ILE A 56 9.70 8.42 -1.89
CA ILE A 56 10.47 8.58 -3.13
C ILE A 56 11.58 9.59 -2.87
N PHE A 57 12.82 9.16 -3.09
CA PHE A 57 14.01 9.98 -2.97
C PHE A 57 14.56 10.26 -4.37
N ASP A 58 14.65 11.54 -4.75
CA ASP A 58 15.31 11.97 -5.99
C ASP A 58 16.57 12.76 -5.58
N GLU A 59 17.72 12.08 -5.58
CA GLU A 59 19.00 12.64 -5.15
C GLU A 59 19.49 13.74 -6.10
N ILE A 60 19.14 13.66 -7.38
CA ILE A 60 19.57 14.62 -8.41
C ILE A 60 18.85 15.95 -8.23
N LYS A 61 17.54 15.90 -7.94
CA LYS A 61 16.74 17.10 -7.67
C LYS A 61 16.82 17.56 -6.22
N GLY A 62 17.34 16.73 -5.32
CA GLY A 62 17.32 16.97 -3.87
C GLY A 62 15.90 16.97 -3.30
N THR A 63 14.97 16.22 -3.89
CA THR A 63 13.56 16.19 -3.46
C THR A 63 13.20 14.88 -2.77
N TYR A 64 12.32 15.00 -1.77
CA TYR A 64 11.72 13.89 -1.04
C TYR A 64 10.19 14.00 -1.16
N PHE A 65 9.53 12.92 -1.54
CA PHE A 65 8.08 12.82 -1.56
C PHE A 65 7.63 11.66 -0.68
N ASN A 66 6.64 11.89 0.18
CA ASN A 66 6.08 10.84 1.03
C ASN A 66 4.57 10.75 0.89
N TYR A 67 4.11 9.57 0.45
CA TYR A 67 2.70 9.22 0.46
C TYR A 67 2.41 8.45 1.73
N GLU A 68 1.60 9.04 2.62
CA GLU A 68 1.32 8.45 3.92
C GLU A 68 -0.18 8.25 4.16
N LEU A 69 -0.53 7.01 4.54
CA LEU A 69 -1.86 6.63 5.00
C LEU A 69 -1.81 6.27 6.48
N TYR A 70 -2.68 6.87 7.29
CA TYR A 70 -2.87 6.47 8.69
C TYR A 70 -4.04 5.51 8.85
N SER A 71 -3.76 4.21 8.96
CA SER A 71 -4.78 3.15 9.06
C SER A 71 -5.67 3.26 10.31
N LYS A 72 -5.19 3.89 11.39
CA LYS A 72 -5.99 4.12 12.62
C LYS A 72 -6.85 5.40 12.62
N HIS A 73 -6.74 6.26 11.58
CA HIS A 73 -7.41 7.57 11.61
C HIS A 73 -8.20 7.96 10.35
N ASN A 74 -8.27 7.14 9.30
CA ASN A 74 -8.90 7.52 8.01
C ASN A 74 -8.45 8.93 7.52
N LYS A 75 -7.23 9.34 7.89
CA LYS A 75 -6.62 10.62 7.51
C LYS A 75 -5.50 10.32 6.54
N THR A 76 -5.60 10.92 5.37
CA THR A 76 -4.61 10.83 4.30
C THR A 76 -3.84 12.15 4.28
N ILE A 77 -2.51 12.08 4.38
CA ILE A 77 -1.63 13.27 4.40
C ILE A 77 -0.63 13.12 3.26
N ILE A 78 -0.46 14.18 2.47
CA ILE A 78 0.59 14.31 1.46
C ILE A 78 1.63 15.28 2.05
N THR A 79 2.89 14.89 2.13
CA THR A 79 3.99 15.74 2.62
C THR A 79 5.22 15.60 1.73
#